data_AF-A0A853SXZ1-F1
#
_entry.id   AF-A0A853SXZ1-F1
#
_cell.length_a   1.000
_cell.length_b   1.000
_cell.length_c   1.000
_cell.angle_alpha   90.00
_cell.angle_beta   90.00
_cell.angle_gamma   90.00
#
_symmetry.space_group_name_H-M   'P 1'
#
loop_
_entity.id
_entity.type
_entity.pdbx_description
1 polymer ?
#
loop_
_entity_poly.entity_id
_entity_poly.type
_entity_poly.pdbx_seq_one_letter_code
_entity_poly.pdbx_strand_id
1 'polypeptide(L)'
;MTYYTQYRHLALEGAKPAPTAQQLAAIEALLEAPLPPAFLAFLQAANGAWFDYTCDVPDGNGGVEKMGFNTFFSADEGDFCDETLVGEIRAARKHTDMPVRILPFARDGGNSMVYLDLTEEGGGRVLAYVQELPDWTGKRAHGLMELAPSFDAWLDSLYIDRDTVLDELEHSVSEPSHLDAMAEWLDIGMPAWRRDAGIAALFALKQVELCANEQD
;
A
#
# COMPACT_ATOMS: atom_id res chain seq x y z
N MET A 1 -2.51 9.98 -21.20
CA MET A 1 -3.47 9.75 -20.09
C MET A 1 -2.60 9.45 -18.87
N THR A 2 -3.00 9.85 -17.67
CA THR A 2 -2.24 9.57 -16.45
C THR A 2 -3.03 8.52 -15.69
N TYR A 3 -2.42 7.37 -15.44
CA TYR A 3 -3.08 6.24 -14.77
C TYR A 3 -2.99 6.37 -13.25
N TYR A 4 -1.98 7.08 -12.74
CA TYR A 4 -1.67 7.13 -11.32
C TYR A 4 -1.66 8.55 -10.76
N THR A 5 -2.13 8.69 -9.53
CA THR A 5 -1.77 9.83 -8.69
C THR A 5 -0.37 9.58 -8.15
N GLN A 6 0.58 10.46 -8.49
CA GLN A 6 1.92 10.38 -7.95
C GLN A 6 2.00 11.06 -6.57
N TYR A 7 2.51 10.35 -5.57
CA TYR A 7 2.90 10.93 -4.28
C TYR A 7 4.28 10.39 -3.88
N ARG A 8 5.27 11.28 -3.73
CA ARG A 8 6.69 10.89 -3.60
C ARG A 8 7.11 10.03 -4.82
N HIS A 9 7.66 8.84 -4.59
CA HIS A 9 7.97 7.82 -5.59
C HIS A 9 6.85 6.76 -5.74
N LEU A 10 5.67 6.98 -5.16
CA LEU A 10 4.57 6.04 -5.24
C LEU A 10 3.61 6.42 -6.37
N ALA A 11 3.26 5.42 -7.17
CA ALA A 11 2.16 5.50 -8.14
C ALA A 11 0.91 4.88 -7.50
N LEU A 12 -0.13 5.70 -7.31
CA LEU A 12 -1.33 5.34 -6.59
C LEU A 12 -2.52 5.28 -7.54
N GLU A 13 -3.16 4.11 -7.65
CA GLU A 13 -4.29 3.88 -8.53
C GLU A 13 -5.61 4.19 -7.84
N GLY A 14 -6.55 4.80 -8.57
CA GLY A 14 -7.91 5.03 -8.08
C GLY A 14 -7.99 6.01 -6.91
N ALA A 15 -6.98 6.86 -6.73
CA ALA A 15 -6.94 7.82 -5.64
C ALA A 15 -8.15 8.77 -5.67
N LYS A 16 -8.89 8.83 -4.56
CA LYS A 16 -10.07 9.71 -4.45
C LYS A 16 -9.64 11.16 -4.16
N PRO A 17 -10.53 12.15 -4.39
CA PRO A 17 -10.27 13.53 -4.00
C PRO A 17 -9.99 13.70 -2.50
N ALA A 18 -9.26 14.76 -2.16
CA ALA A 18 -8.92 15.12 -0.78
C ALA A 18 -10.13 15.06 0.17
N PRO A 19 -9.96 14.55 1.41
CA PRO A 19 -11.06 14.48 2.37
C PRO A 19 -11.62 15.84 2.72
N THR A 20 -12.92 15.88 2.99
CA THR A 20 -13.58 17.05 3.59
C THR A 20 -13.18 17.21 5.06
N ALA A 21 -13.36 18.42 5.60
CA ALA A 21 -13.15 18.67 7.02
C ALA A 21 -14.03 17.79 7.93
N GLN A 22 -15.24 17.42 7.48
CA GLN A 22 -16.13 16.54 8.22
C GLN A 22 -15.58 15.12 8.30
N GLN A 23 -15.04 14.60 7.20
CA GLN A 23 -14.43 13.27 7.16
C GLN A 23 -13.21 13.19 8.08
N LEU A 24 -12.34 14.20 8.03
CA LEU A 24 -11.17 14.28 8.94
C LEU A 24 -11.61 14.35 10.41
N ALA A 25 -12.59 15.20 10.73
CA ALA A 25 -13.11 15.32 12.08
C ALA A 25 -13.72 14.01 12.59
N ALA A 26 -14.36 13.20 11.74
CA ALA A 26 -14.91 11.90 12.13
C ALA A 26 -13.79 10.90 12.52
N ILE A 27 -12.68 10.91 11.78
CA ILE A 27 -11.51 10.07 12.08
C ILE A 27 -10.86 10.52 13.40
N GLU A 28 -10.58 11.82 13.53
CA GLU A 28 -9.93 12.39 14.73
C GLU A 28 -10.79 12.22 15.99
N ALA A 29 -12.13 12.33 15.86
CA ALA A 29 -13.05 12.07 16.95
C ALA A 29 -13.00 10.61 17.42
N LEU A 30 -12.85 9.65 16.50
CA LEU A 30 -12.65 8.26 16.88
C LEU A 30 -11.29 8.07 17.55
N LEU A 31 -10.22 8.66 17.04
CA LEU A 31 -8.85 8.49 17.55
C LEU A 31 -8.57 9.26 18.85
N GLU A 32 -9.45 10.18 19.25
CA GLU A 32 -9.22 11.16 20.33
C GLU A 32 -7.86 11.87 20.21
N ALA A 33 -7.43 12.11 18.98
CA ALA A 33 -6.15 12.69 18.63
C ALA A 33 -6.22 13.29 17.21
N PRO A 34 -5.48 14.38 16.93
CA PRO A 34 -5.35 14.90 15.58
C PRO A 34 -4.55 13.93 14.70
N LEU A 35 -4.84 13.93 13.40
CA LEU A 35 -4.02 13.19 12.45
C LEU A 35 -2.62 13.81 12.30
N PRO A 36 -1.56 13.01 12.20
CA PRO A 36 -0.21 13.54 11.94
C PRO A 36 -0.16 14.35 10.64
N PRO A 37 0.59 15.46 10.58
CA PRO A 37 0.69 16.29 9.39
C PRO A 37 1.12 15.54 8.13
N ALA A 38 2.04 14.57 8.24
CA ALA A 38 2.49 13.74 7.12
C ALA A 38 1.34 12.88 6.56
N PHE A 39 0.55 12.26 7.44
CA PHE A 39 -0.59 11.45 7.04
C PHE A 39 -1.70 12.30 6.42
N LEU A 40 -1.96 13.49 6.96
CA LEU A 40 -2.89 14.44 6.38
C LEU A 40 -2.46 14.91 4.98
N ALA A 41 -1.17 15.21 4.80
CA ALA A 41 -0.62 15.60 3.51
C ALA A 41 -0.76 14.49 2.46
N PHE A 42 -0.59 13.23 2.87
CA PHE A 42 -0.87 12.09 2.02
C PHE A 42 -2.35 12.00 1.64
N LEU A 43 -3.28 12.06 2.61
CA LEU A 43 -4.71 12.01 2.29
C LEU A 43 -5.16 13.16 1.38
N GLN A 44 -4.55 14.35 1.49
CA GLN A 44 -4.83 15.47 0.61
C GLN A 44 -4.42 15.20 -0.84
N ALA A 45 -3.39 14.38 -1.07
CA ALA A 45 -2.96 13.98 -2.39
C ALA A 45 -3.70 12.72 -2.89
N ALA A 46 -3.89 11.74 -2.02
CA ALA A 46 -4.52 10.46 -2.32
C ALA A 46 -5.38 9.96 -1.16
N ASN A 47 -6.69 10.17 -1.27
CA ASN A 47 -7.66 9.76 -0.24
C ASN A 47 -8.06 8.28 -0.43
N GLY A 48 -7.23 7.39 0.08
CA GLY A 48 -7.29 5.97 -0.26
C GLY A 48 -6.82 5.73 -1.70
N ALA A 49 -6.28 4.54 -1.96
CA ALA A 49 -5.77 4.15 -3.26
C ALA A 49 -5.38 2.66 -3.23
N TRP A 50 -5.36 2.04 -4.40
CA TRP A 50 -4.61 0.81 -4.58
C TRP A 50 -3.17 1.13 -4.98
N PHE A 51 -2.20 0.34 -4.53
CA PHE A 51 -0.80 0.50 -4.87
C PHE A 51 -0.09 -0.85 -4.79
N ASP A 52 0.84 -1.12 -5.71
CA ASP A 52 1.62 -2.36 -5.69
C ASP A 52 3.07 -2.07 -5.34
N TYR A 53 3.38 -2.13 -4.05
CA TYR A 53 4.73 -1.90 -3.53
C TYR A 53 5.01 -2.94 -2.44
N THR A 54 6.28 -3.34 -2.39
CA THR A 54 6.80 -4.26 -1.39
C THR A 54 7.33 -3.51 -0.18
N CYS A 55 7.10 -4.11 0.98
CA CYS A 55 7.64 -3.73 2.27
C CYS A 55 8.40 -4.92 2.87
N ASP A 56 9.57 -4.67 3.45
CA ASP A 56 10.32 -5.66 4.22
C ASP A 56 9.78 -5.74 5.64
N VAL A 57 9.17 -6.86 5.99
CA VAL A 57 8.56 -7.12 7.29
C VAL A 57 9.47 -8.00 8.15
N PRO A 58 9.92 -7.56 9.33
CA PRO A 58 10.81 -8.36 10.17
C PRO A 58 10.20 -9.71 10.59
N ASP A 59 10.95 -10.80 10.44
CA ASP A 59 10.46 -12.17 10.73
C ASP A 59 10.67 -12.62 12.20
N GLY A 60 11.17 -11.73 13.05
CA GLY A 60 11.50 -12.00 14.45
C GLY A 60 12.75 -12.89 14.69
N ASN A 61 13.39 -13.40 13.63
CA ASN A 61 14.58 -14.26 13.68
C ASN A 61 15.81 -13.62 13.02
N GLY A 62 15.75 -12.33 12.72
CA GLY A 62 16.82 -11.56 12.08
C GLY A 62 16.76 -11.53 10.55
N GLY A 63 15.70 -12.08 9.96
CA GLY A 63 15.36 -11.98 8.54
C GLY A 63 14.19 -11.03 8.28
N VAL A 64 13.76 -10.99 7.02
CA VAL A 64 12.61 -10.21 6.55
C VAL A 64 11.74 -11.06 5.61
N GLU A 65 10.45 -10.85 5.67
CA GLU A 65 9.46 -11.30 4.70
C GLU A 65 9.03 -10.14 3.82
N LYS A 66 9.07 -10.33 2.51
CA LYS A 66 8.61 -9.32 1.54
C LYS A 66 7.10 -9.40 1.42
N MET A 67 6.39 -8.32 1.74
CA MET A 67 4.92 -8.27 1.72
C MET A 67 4.41 -7.02 1.02
N GLY A 68 3.26 -7.14 0.35
CA GLY A 68 2.48 -6.01 -0.16
C GLY A 68 1.32 -5.67 0.77
N PHE A 69 1.07 -4.38 0.99
CA PHE A 69 -0.09 -3.87 1.74
C PHE A 69 -0.96 -3.00 0.83
N ASN A 70 -1.44 -3.61 -0.25
CA ASN A 70 -1.76 -2.93 -1.50
C ASN A 70 -2.98 -2.00 -1.51
N THR A 71 -3.67 -1.84 -0.38
CA THR A 71 -4.81 -0.91 -0.28
C THR A 71 -4.56 0.10 0.84
N PHE A 72 -4.54 1.39 0.50
CA PHE A 72 -4.70 2.50 1.44
C PHE A 72 -6.18 2.79 1.67
N PHE A 73 -6.57 2.96 2.93
CA PHE A 73 -7.96 3.27 3.28
C PHE A 73 -8.34 4.71 3.00
N SER A 74 -9.56 4.92 2.52
CA SER A 74 -10.09 6.27 2.32
C SER A 74 -10.69 6.83 3.60
N ALA A 75 -10.85 8.15 3.65
CA ALA A 75 -11.53 8.90 4.68
C ALA A 75 -13.06 8.93 4.50
N ASP A 76 -13.61 8.11 3.61
CA ASP A 76 -15.06 7.99 3.48
C ASP A 76 -15.67 7.42 4.75
N GLU A 77 -16.98 7.64 4.93
CA GLU A 77 -17.68 6.94 6.00
C GLU A 77 -17.69 5.43 5.71
N GLY A 78 -17.73 4.64 6.77
CA GLY A 78 -17.88 3.20 6.69
C GLY A 78 -18.29 2.64 8.02
N ASP A 79 -18.87 1.46 7.98
CA ASP A 79 -19.46 0.82 9.15
C ASP A 79 -18.71 -0.45 9.53
N PHE A 80 -18.18 -1.20 8.55
CA PHE A 80 -17.51 -2.46 8.83
C PHE A 80 -16.64 -2.98 7.67
N CYS A 81 -15.32 -2.97 7.86
CA CYS A 81 -14.35 -3.54 6.91
C CYS A 81 -14.53 -3.08 5.45
N ASP A 82 -14.88 -1.80 5.29
CA ASP A 82 -15.19 -1.18 4.00
C ASP A 82 -13.95 -0.56 3.33
N GLU A 83 -12.74 -0.87 3.81
CA GLU A 83 -11.49 -0.22 3.39
C GLU A 83 -11.53 1.31 3.58
N THR A 84 -12.25 1.75 4.62
CA THR A 84 -12.30 3.14 5.08
C THR A 84 -11.72 3.26 6.48
N LEU A 85 -11.05 4.37 6.77
CA LEU A 85 -10.42 4.60 8.08
C LEU A 85 -11.46 4.47 9.22
N VAL A 86 -12.64 5.06 9.03
CA VAL A 86 -13.74 5.00 10.02
C VAL A 86 -14.28 3.58 10.19
N GLY A 87 -14.54 2.87 9.09
CA GLY A 87 -15.07 1.51 9.12
C GLY A 87 -14.11 0.52 9.78
N GLU A 88 -12.81 0.63 9.47
CA GLU A 88 -11.77 -0.23 10.01
C GLU A 88 -11.49 0.06 11.50
N ILE A 89 -11.49 1.33 11.92
CA ILE A 89 -11.41 1.66 13.36
C ILE A 89 -12.58 1.03 14.13
N ARG A 90 -13.81 1.17 13.61
CA ARG A 90 -15.03 0.62 14.25
C ARG A 90 -14.98 -0.90 14.31
N ALA A 91 -14.61 -1.55 13.22
CA ALA A 91 -14.46 -3.00 13.15
C ALA A 91 -13.39 -3.50 14.14
N ALA A 92 -12.19 -2.93 14.10
CA ALA A 92 -11.10 -3.31 14.99
C ALA A 92 -11.47 -3.15 16.48
N ARG A 93 -12.09 -2.03 16.87
CA ARG A 93 -12.54 -1.84 18.26
C ARG A 93 -13.60 -2.83 18.70
N LYS A 94 -14.51 -3.21 17.79
CA LYS A 94 -15.58 -4.15 18.10
C LYS A 94 -15.08 -5.59 18.24
N HIS A 95 -14.04 -5.97 17.51
CA HIS A 95 -13.62 -7.38 17.38
C HIS A 95 -12.30 -7.71 18.06
N THR A 96 -11.43 -6.73 18.27
CA THR A 96 -10.07 -6.96 18.81
C THR A 96 -9.73 -6.05 19.98
N ASP A 97 -10.70 -5.28 20.50
CA ASP A 97 -10.50 -4.29 21.58
C ASP A 97 -9.33 -3.31 21.27
N MET A 98 -9.18 -2.94 20.00
CA MET A 98 -8.08 -2.06 19.53
C MET A 98 -8.03 -0.75 20.33
N PRO A 99 -6.84 -0.32 20.81
CA PRO A 99 -6.72 0.93 21.57
C PRO A 99 -7.11 2.16 20.74
N VAL A 100 -7.57 3.21 21.44
CA VAL A 100 -8.14 4.42 20.82
C VAL A 100 -7.18 5.11 19.85
N ARG A 101 -5.89 5.23 20.20
CA ARG A 101 -4.88 5.96 19.43
C ARG A 101 -4.13 5.11 18.39
N ILE A 102 -4.68 3.96 18.02
CA ILE A 102 -4.15 3.13 16.94
C ILE A 102 -5.03 3.32 15.70
N LEU A 103 -4.41 3.70 14.59
CA LEU A 103 -5.09 3.99 13.32
C LEU A 103 -4.75 2.91 12.29
N PRO A 104 -5.65 1.98 11.95
CA PRO A 104 -5.49 1.12 10.78
C PRO A 104 -5.57 1.99 9.51
N PHE A 105 -4.65 1.79 8.56
CA PHE A 105 -4.62 2.63 7.35
C PHE A 105 -4.30 1.90 6.05
N ALA A 106 -3.81 0.66 6.10
CA ALA A 106 -3.60 -0.16 4.90
C ALA A 106 -3.71 -1.66 5.18
N ARG A 107 -3.95 -2.47 4.15
CA ARG A 107 -4.07 -3.95 4.26
C ARG A 107 -3.49 -4.69 3.06
N ASP A 108 -3.21 -5.97 3.23
CA ASP A 108 -2.66 -6.87 2.19
C ASP A 108 -3.74 -7.54 1.31
N GLY A 109 -4.99 -7.09 1.36
CA GLY A 109 -6.14 -7.78 0.75
C GLY A 109 -6.63 -9.01 1.53
N GLY A 110 -5.82 -9.54 2.45
CA GLY A 110 -6.17 -10.54 3.46
C GLY A 110 -6.51 -9.90 4.81
N ASN A 111 -6.08 -10.53 5.91
CA ASN A 111 -6.27 -10.03 7.28
C ASN A 111 -5.00 -9.40 7.87
N SER A 112 -3.94 -9.18 7.09
CA SER A 112 -2.78 -8.43 7.57
C SER A 112 -3.03 -6.94 7.37
N MET A 113 -2.62 -6.14 8.35
CA MET A 113 -3.03 -4.74 8.47
C MET A 113 -1.86 -3.88 8.92
N VAL A 114 -1.78 -2.67 8.40
CA VAL A 114 -0.81 -1.65 8.80
C VAL A 114 -1.51 -0.59 9.64
N TYR A 115 -0.82 -0.15 10.69
CA TYR A 115 -1.32 0.81 11.67
C TYR A 115 -0.34 1.95 11.91
N LEU A 116 -0.87 3.12 12.23
CA LEU A 116 -0.13 4.20 12.89
C LEU A 116 -0.39 4.16 14.39
N ASP A 117 0.68 4.15 15.17
CA ASP A 117 0.63 4.24 16.62
C ASP A 117 0.77 5.70 17.07
N LEU A 118 -0.37 6.34 17.35
CA LEU A 118 -0.46 7.74 17.77
C LEU A 118 -0.42 7.90 19.29
N THR A 119 -0.08 6.85 20.04
CA THR A 119 0.19 6.97 21.47
C THR A 119 1.44 7.81 21.72
N GLU A 120 1.57 8.36 22.93
CA GLU A 120 2.76 9.15 23.29
C GLU A 120 4.05 8.32 23.20
N GLU A 121 3.97 7.02 23.57
CA GLU A 121 5.09 6.08 23.45
C GLU A 121 5.37 5.69 22.00
N GLY A 122 4.33 5.52 21.18
CA GLY A 122 4.44 5.16 19.77
C GLY A 122 4.98 6.26 18.87
N GLY A 123 4.69 7.52 19.19
CA GLY A 123 5.28 8.68 18.50
C GLY A 123 4.98 8.77 17.00
N GLY A 124 3.96 8.07 16.50
CA GLY A 124 3.61 8.02 15.08
C GLY A 124 4.35 6.94 14.27
N ARG A 125 4.96 5.95 14.93
CA ARG A 125 5.56 4.79 14.24
C ARG A 125 4.51 3.99 13.46
N VAL A 126 4.99 3.28 12.45
CA VAL A 126 4.19 2.37 11.63
C VAL A 126 4.37 0.95 12.14
N LEU A 127 3.26 0.28 12.41
CA LEU A 127 3.21 -1.12 12.83
C LEU A 127 2.50 -1.96 11.76
N ALA A 128 2.85 -3.22 11.64
CA ALA A 128 2.05 -4.21 10.93
C ALA A 128 1.62 -5.33 11.87
N TYR A 129 0.35 -5.71 11.77
CA TYR A 129 -0.12 -7.01 12.20
C TYR A 129 -0.11 -7.96 11.01
N VAL A 130 0.69 -9.02 11.09
CA VAL A 130 0.73 -10.07 10.06
C VAL A 130 -0.02 -11.29 10.57
N GLN A 131 -1.01 -11.73 9.78
CA GLN A 131 -1.81 -12.89 10.13
C GLN A 131 -0.96 -14.17 10.12
N GLU A 132 -1.04 -14.93 11.22
CA GLU A 132 -0.52 -16.30 11.26
C GLU A 132 -1.20 -17.20 10.23
N LEU A 133 -0.40 -17.97 9.49
CA LEU A 133 -0.88 -19.07 8.68
C LEU A 133 -0.61 -20.41 9.37
N PRO A 134 -1.32 -21.48 8.97
CA PRO A 134 -1.07 -22.81 9.52
C PRO A 134 0.39 -23.25 9.35
N ASP A 135 0.94 -23.95 10.34
CA ASP A 135 2.36 -24.38 10.37
C ASP A 135 2.89 -25.05 9.08
N TRP A 136 2.02 -25.74 8.33
CA TRP A 136 2.39 -26.44 7.11
C TRP A 136 2.77 -25.48 5.95
N THR A 137 2.46 -24.19 6.05
CA THR A 137 2.85 -23.18 5.06
C THR A 137 4.30 -22.68 5.24
N GLY A 138 5.00 -23.15 6.27
CA GLY A 138 6.37 -22.74 6.57
C GLY A 138 6.45 -21.55 7.54
N LYS A 139 7.68 -21.16 7.89
CA LYS A 139 7.95 -20.04 8.81
C LYS A 139 7.74 -18.71 8.10
N ARG A 140 7.00 -17.80 8.73
CA ARG A 140 6.68 -16.46 8.26
C ARG A 140 6.72 -15.45 9.39
N ALA A 141 6.84 -14.17 9.05
CA ALA A 141 6.53 -13.08 9.96
C ALA A 141 5.08 -13.24 10.45
N HIS A 142 4.85 -12.93 11.72
CA HIS A 142 3.52 -13.01 12.32
C HIS A 142 3.45 -12.16 13.58
N GLY A 143 2.24 -11.78 13.97
CA GLY A 143 2.01 -10.95 15.15
C GLY A 143 2.13 -9.47 14.83
N LEU A 144 2.47 -8.65 15.84
CA LEU A 144 2.58 -7.19 15.71
C LEU A 144 4.06 -6.79 15.68
N MET A 145 4.49 -6.05 14.66
CA MET A 145 5.87 -5.61 14.50
C MET A 145 5.96 -4.16 14.02
N GLU A 146 7.06 -3.49 14.34
CA GLU A 146 7.37 -2.15 13.83
C GLU A 146 7.97 -2.25 12.42
N LEU A 147 7.42 -1.50 11.48
CA LEU A 147 7.92 -1.40 10.10
C LEU A 147 8.81 -0.17 9.92
N ALA A 148 8.45 0.96 10.54
CA ALA A 148 9.19 2.20 10.41
C ALA A 148 8.91 3.14 11.59
N PRO A 149 9.85 4.07 11.89
CA PRO A 149 9.68 5.02 12.99
C PRO A 149 8.66 6.14 12.69
N SER A 150 8.20 6.29 11.44
CA SER A 150 7.20 7.28 11.06
C SER A 150 6.50 6.89 9.75
N PHE A 151 5.35 7.52 9.47
CA PHE A 151 4.64 7.34 8.21
C PHE A 151 5.49 7.66 6.98
N ASP A 152 6.19 8.80 6.98
CA ASP A 152 7.07 9.18 5.87
C ASP A 152 8.22 8.18 5.69
N ALA A 153 8.83 7.71 6.79
CA ALA A 153 9.90 6.72 6.72
C ALA A 153 9.41 5.38 6.16
N TRP A 154 8.16 4.99 6.45
CA TRP A 154 7.56 3.81 5.86
C TRP A 154 7.31 4.01 4.36
N LEU A 155 6.70 5.12 3.94
CA LEU A 155 6.51 5.42 2.52
C LEU A 155 7.85 5.39 1.76
N ASP A 156 8.89 6.02 2.31
CA ASP A 156 10.24 6.07 1.75
C ASP A 156 10.92 4.69 1.66
N SER A 157 10.48 3.72 2.48
CA SER A 157 10.99 2.34 2.46
C SER A 157 10.31 1.45 1.42
N LEU A 158 9.12 1.81 0.95
CA LEU A 158 8.36 1.03 -0.03
C LEU A 158 9.09 1.01 -1.37
N TYR A 159 9.15 -0.16 -2.00
CA TYR A 159 9.85 -0.34 -3.28
C TYR A 159 9.09 -1.30 -4.21
N ILE A 160 9.33 -1.18 -5.51
CA ILE A 160 8.83 -2.15 -6.50
C ILE A 160 9.79 -3.34 -6.54
N ASP A 161 9.32 -4.54 -6.21
CA ASP A 161 10.13 -5.75 -6.32
C ASP A 161 10.30 -6.18 -7.77
N ARG A 162 11.54 -6.45 -8.15
CA ARG A 162 11.90 -6.81 -9.53
C ARG A 162 11.16 -8.06 -10.01
N ASP A 163 11.02 -9.06 -9.16
CA ASP A 163 10.42 -10.33 -9.57
C ASP A 163 8.91 -10.16 -9.76
N THR A 164 8.25 -9.32 -8.97
CA THR A 164 6.87 -8.88 -9.22
C THR A 164 6.71 -8.22 -10.58
N VAL A 165 7.60 -7.30 -10.97
CA VAL A 165 7.53 -6.65 -12.29
C VAL A 165 7.60 -7.67 -13.43
N LEU A 166 8.48 -8.66 -13.31
CA LEU A 166 8.63 -9.69 -14.33
C LEU A 166 7.39 -10.58 -14.42
N ASP A 167 6.82 -10.97 -13.28
CA ASP A 167 5.61 -11.78 -13.20
C ASP A 167 4.40 -11.05 -13.82
N GLU A 168 4.20 -9.78 -13.44
CA GLU A 168 3.14 -8.92 -13.98
C GLU A 168 3.28 -8.70 -15.49
N LEU A 169 4.51 -8.46 -15.96
CA LEU A 169 4.80 -8.36 -17.39
C LEU A 169 4.50 -9.67 -18.12
N GLU A 170 4.73 -10.83 -17.52
CA GLU A 170 4.48 -12.12 -18.16
C GLU A 170 2.99 -12.46 -18.22
N HIS A 171 2.26 -12.18 -17.14
CA HIS A 171 0.93 -12.74 -16.89
C HIS A 171 -0.24 -11.75 -16.95
N SER A 172 -0.01 -10.47 -16.64
CA SER A 172 -1.10 -9.49 -16.47
C SER A 172 -1.19 -8.47 -17.62
N VAL A 173 -0.11 -8.28 -18.38
CA VAL A 173 -0.10 -7.35 -19.52
C VAL A 173 -0.67 -8.02 -20.78
N SER A 174 -1.93 -7.73 -21.07
CA SER A 174 -2.71 -8.30 -22.18
C SER A 174 -3.22 -7.28 -23.20
N GLU A 175 -3.17 -5.99 -22.88
CA GLU A 175 -3.63 -4.90 -23.75
C GLU A 175 -2.57 -3.77 -23.81
N PRO A 176 -2.49 -2.98 -24.89
CA PRO A 176 -1.57 -1.85 -24.98
C PRO A 176 -1.70 -0.85 -23.83
N SER A 177 -2.94 -0.63 -23.36
CA SER A 177 -3.24 0.21 -22.20
C SER A 177 -2.60 -0.29 -20.91
N HIS A 178 -2.48 -1.61 -20.72
CA HIS A 178 -1.81 -2.21 -19.56
C HIS A 178 -0.30 -1.95 -19.63
N LEU A 179 0.28 -2.01 -20.83
CA LEU A 179 1.70 -1.75 -21.03
C LEU A 179 2.05 -0.28 -20.80
N ASP A 180 1.17 0.64 -21.23
CA ASP A 180 1.29 2.08 -20.95
C ASP A 180 1.20 2.37 -19.45
N ALA A 181 0.24 1.75 -18.74
CA ALA A 181 0.12 1.87 -17.29
C ALA A 181 1.36 1.31 -16.57
N MET A 182 1.83 0.12 -16.93
CA MET A 182 3.06 -0.48 -16.41
C MET A 182 4.28 0.45 -16.60
N ALA A 183 4.41 1.09 -17.77
CA ALA A 183 5.50 2.04 -18.02
C ALA A 183 5.43 3.25 -17.07
N GLU A 184 4.24 3.81 -16.86
CA GLU A 184 4.03 4.95 -15.97
C GLU A 184 4.34 4.57 -14.50
N TRP A 185 3.86 3.41 -14.03
CA TRP A 185 4.13 2.91 -12.69
C TRP A 185 5.64 2.72 -12.45
N LEU A 186 6.35 2.10 -13.39
CA LEU A 186 7.79 1.91 -13.31
C LEU A 186 8.57 3.22 -13.41
N ASP A 187 8.12 4.18 -14.22
CA ASP A 187 8.76 5.50 -14.31
C ASP A 187 8.66 6.29 -13.00
N ILE A 188 7.57 6.09 -12.24
CA ILE A 188 7.36 6.70 -10.93
C ILE A 188 8.15 5.98 -9.83
N GLY A 189 7.97 4.66 -9.70
CA GLY A 189 8.47 3.89 -8.55
C GLY A 189 9.81 3.18 -8.75
N MET A 190 10.24 2.99 -10.00
CA MET A 190 11.50 2.33 -10.34
C MET A 190 12.19 3.05 -11.52
N PRO A 191 12.55 4.34 -11.41
CA PRO A 191 12.94 5.18 -12.57
C PRO A 191 14.15 4.69 -13.37
N ALA A 192 14.94 3.76 -12.83
CA ALA A 192 16.07 3.11 -13.51
C ALA A 192 15.71 1.78 -14.21
N TRP A 193 14.45 1.37 -14.25
CA TRP A 193 14.00 0.05 -14.73
C TRP A 193 14.46 -0.27 -16.16
N ARG A 194 14.59 0.73 -17.04
CA ARG A 194 15.10 0.56 -18.41
C ARG A 194 16.57 0.10 -18.48
N ARG A 195 17.29 0.16 -17.36
CA ARG A 195 18.66 -0.38 -17.24
C ARG A 195 18.67 -1.83 -16.76
N ASP A 196 17.56 -2.35 -16.23
CA ASP A 196 17.42 -3.77 -15.94
C ASP A 196 17.21 -4.52 -17.25
N ALA A 197 18.17 -5.37 -17.60
CA ALA A 197 18.13 -6.09 -18.87
C ALA A 197 16.93 -7.05 -18.98
N GLY A 198 16.46 -7.61 -17.85
CA GLY A 198 15.32 -8.51 -17.82
C GLY A 198 14.01 -7.77 -18.05
N ILE A 199 13.76 -6.73 -17.26
CA ILE A 199 12.53 -5.91 -17.39
C ILE A 199 12.49 -5.26 -18.77
N ALA A 200 13.57 -4.64 -19.22
CA ALA A 200 13.60 -3.96 -20.52
C ALA A 200 13.36 -4.92 -21.71
N ALA A 201 13.92 -6.13 -21.65
CA ALA A 201 13.73 -7.13 -22.71
C ALA A 201 12.28 -7.64 -22.74
N LEU A 202 11.69 -7.97 -21.58
CA LEU A 202 10.33 -8.49 -21.51
C LEU A 202 9.29 -7.42 -21.87
N PHE A 203 9.50 -6.18 -21.42
CA PHE A 203 8.67 -5.05 -21.80
C PHE A 203 8.67 -4.83 -23.33
N ALA A 204 9.85 -4.85 -23.96
CA ALA A 204 9.98 -4.71 -25.41
C ALA A 204 9.31 -5.87 -26.17
N LEU A 205 9.40 -7.09 -25.64
CA LEU A 205 8.70 -8.25 -26.20
C LEU A 205 7.18 -8.04 -26.18
N LYS A 206 6.61 -7.67 -25.02
CA LYS A 206 5.17 -7.38 -24.89
C LYS A 206 4.72 -6.26 -25.82
N GLN A 207 5.53 -5.23 -26.00
CA GLN A 207 5.23 -4.16 -26.94
C GLN A 207 5.05 -4.67 -28.38
N VAL A 208 5.94 -5.56 -28.84
CA VAL A 208 5.84 -6.16 -30.18
C VAL A 208 4.63 -7.07 -30.30
N GLU A 209 4.38 -7.93 -29.31
CA GLU A 209 3.25 -8.86 -29.29
C GLU A 209 1.91 -8.13 -29.38
N LEU A 210 1.74 -7.06 -28.60
CA LEU A 210 0.49 -6.31 -28.54
C LEU A 210 0.26 -5.45 -29.79
N CYS A 211 1.31 -4.83 -30.34
CA CYS A 211 1.20 -4.05 -31.59
C CYS A 211 0.89 -4.93 -32.82
N ALA A 212 1.33 -6.19 -32.83
CA ALA A 212 1.01 -7.12 -33.90
C ALA A 212 -0.48 -7.52 -33.89
N ASN A 213 -1.07 -7.66 -32.70
CA ASN A 213 -2.46 -8.07 -32.54
C ASN A 213 -3.49 -6.95 -32.80
N GLU A 214 -3.10 -5.68 -32.82
CA GLU A 214 -3.98 -4.56 -33.21
C GLU A 214 -4.17 -4.42 -34.73
N GLN A 215 -3.35 -5.12 -35.53
CA GLN A 215 -3.35 -5.00 -36.99
C GLN A 215 -4.17 -6.09 -37.72
N ASP A 216 -4.75 -7.03 -36.98
CA ASP A 216 -5.64 -8.10 -37.47
C ASP A 216 -7.11 -7.82 -37.12
#